data_AF-A0A975F5C6-F1
#
_entry.id   AF-A0A975F5C6-F1
#
_cell.length_a   1.000
_cell.length_b   1.000
_cell.length_c   1.000
_cell.angle_alpha   90.00
_cell.angle_beta   90.00
_cell.angle_gamma   90.00
#
_symmetry.space_group_name_H-M   'P 1'
#
loop_
_entity.id
_entity.type
_entity.pdbx_description
1 polymer ?
#
loop_
_entity_poly.entity_id
_entity_poly.type
_entity_poly.pdbx_seq_one_letter_code
_entity_poly.pdbx_strand_id
1 'polypeptide(L)'
;MKQENKIVALYPLTKFYLAIVLVVLDIIMPGILSKLVIFVIINIIAAMSGVWKIFIRRVKNSVGLLFLILLFIQTFFYPKGEVIFSVWIFNAKLEGLLFALKLGFTLMGAGGSLIWLFSVTQEKDFVLALEKSVMSAKASYVVLSTLQMVPVLKKKSQTIMNAQKARGVETEGNLFVRAKVFVPTIIPLVLSSIAGIEERALTLEARGFSSGIKPTHLYDIEKTESDKKVVILITIFGVLGIAGRVALWLI
;
A
#
# COMPACT_ATOMS: atom_id res chain seq x y z
N MET A 1 -16.91 -6.24 -2.00
CA MET A 1 -16.70 -6.08 -3.46
C MET A 1 -17.27 -7.30 -4.14
N LYS A 2 -18.07 -7.11 -5.20
CA LYS A 2 -18.64 -8.22 -5.99
C LYS A 2 -17.52 -9.17 -6.43
N GLN A 3 -17.57 -10.41 -5.96
CA GLN A 3 -16.66 -11.50 -6.34
C GLN A 3 -16.85 -11.97 -7.79
N GLU A 4 -17.58 -11.22 -8.63
CA GLU A 4 -17.82 -11.57 -10.04
C GLU A 4 -16.57 -11.38 -10.93
N ASN A 5 -15.59 -10.58 -10.49
CA ASN A 5 -14.37 -10.33 -11.27
C ASN A 5 -13.28 -11.39 -11.00
N LYS A 6 -12.90 -12.15 -12.04
CA LYS A 6 -11.89 -13.23 -11.98
C LYS A 6 -10.54 -12.79 -11.39
N ILE A 7 -10.13 -11.53 -11.61
CA ILE A 7 -8.88 -10.98 -11.05
C ILE A 7 -9.01 -10.72 -9.54
N VAL A 8 -10.18 -10.27 -9.09
CA VAL A 8 -10.46 -10.04 -7.66
C VAL A 8 -10.59 -11.37 -6.91
N ALA A 9 -10.98 -12.44 -7.59
CA ALA A 9 -11.09 -13.78 -7.00
C ALA A 9 -9.74 -14.50 -6.82
N LEU A 10 -8.64 -14.03 -7.43
CA LEU A 10 -7.32 -14.65 -7.30
C LEU A 10 -6.81 -14.67 -5.84
N TYR A 11 -5.95 -15.64 -5.54
CA TYR A 11 -5.35 -15.79 -4.22
C TYR A 11 -4.53 -14.54 -3.83
N PRO A 12 -4.65 -14.03 -2.59
CA PRO A 12 -3.99 -12.80 -2.16
C PRO A 12 -2.47 -12.76 -2.40
N LEU A 13 -1.76 -13.86 -2.14
CA LEU A 13 -0.31 -13.93 -2.40
C LEU A 13 0.03 -13.91 -3.90
N THR A 14 -0.86 -14.40 -4.77
CA THR A 14 -0.65 -14.32 -6.23
C THR A 14 -0.71 -12.87 -6.70
N LYS A 15 -1.67 -12.09 -6.18
CA LYS A 15 -1.78 -10.64 -6.47
C LYS A 15 -0.58 -9.87 -5.91
N PHE A 16 -0.11 -10.24 -4.71
CA PHE A 16 1.08 -9.67 -4.10
C PHE A 16 2.33 -9.93 -4.94
N TYR A 17 2.50 -11.18 -5.39
CA TYR A 17 3.61 -11.55 -6.27
C TYR A 17 3.57 -10.78 -7.58
N LEU A 18 2.40 -10.65 -8.22
CA LEU A 18 2.21 -9.81 -9.40
C LEU A 18 2.64 -8.36 -9.13
N ALA A 19 2.21 -7.80 -8.00
CA ALA A 19 2.52 -6.43 -7.66
C ALA A 19 4.03 -6.21 -7.47
N ILE A 20 4.72 -7.13 -6.79
CA ILE A 20 6.18 -7.09 -6.60
C ILE A 20 6.91 -7.23 -7.93
N VAL A 21 6.52 -8.17 -8.78
CA VAL A 21 7.19 -8.36 -10.09
C VAL A 21 7.08 -7.09 -10.93
N LEU A 22 5.91 -6.45 -10.95
CA LEU A 22 5.75 -5.15 -11.64
C LEU A 22 6.64 -4.06 -11.04
N VAL A 23 6.73 -3.96 -9.71
CA VAL A 23 7.63 -3.00 -9.03
C VAL A 23 9.10 -3.26 -9.38
N VAL A 24 9.53 -4.52 -9.34
CA VAL A 24 10.92 -4.91 -9.62
C VAL A 24 11.28 -4.61 -11.08
N LEU A 25 10.43 -4.99 -12.03
CA LEU A 25 10.62 -4.66 -13.44
C LEU A 25 10.65 -3.15 -13.67
N ASP A 26 9.76 -2.43 -12.99
CA ASP A 26 9.69 -0.98 -13.05
C ASP A 26 10.87 -0.29 -12.42
N ILE A 27 11.65 -0.91 -11.54
CA ILE A 27 12.88 -0.31 -11.01
C ILE A 27 14.07 -0.64 -11.92
N ILE A 28 14.20 -1.91 -12.32
CA ILE A 28 15.36 -2.44 -13.05
C ILE A 28 15.49 -1.85 -14.45
N MET A 29 14.36 -1.60 -15.13
CA MET A 29 14.37 -1.15 -16.53
C MET A 29 14.66 0.33 -16.67
N PRO A 30 15.74 0.77 -17.35
CA PRO A 30 16.12 2.18 -17.40
C PRO A 30 15.38 2.99 -18.48
N GLY A 31 14.75 2.35 -19.47
CA GLY A 31 14.16 3.04 -20.62
C GLY A 31 12.83 3.72 -20.28
N ILE A 32 12.60 4.95 -20.75
CA ILE A 32 11.33 5.65 -20.52
C ILE A 32 10.12 4.90 -21.09
N LEU A 33 10.30 4.26 -22.26
CA LEU A 33 9.28 3.41 -22.88
C LEU A 33 8.89 2.23 -21.98
N SER A 34 9.86 1.60 -21.31
CA SER A 34 9.59 0.47 -20.42
C SER A 34 8.77 0.87 -19.18
N LYS A 35 9.03 2.05 -18.60
CA LYS A 35 8.23 2.60 -17.49
C LYS A 35 6.81 2.92 -17.94
N LEU A 36 6.67 3.49 -19.14
CA LEU A 36 5.37 3.80 -19.74
C LEU A 36 4.57 2.52 -19.99
N VAL A 37 5.20 1.46 -20.50
CA VAL A 37 4.56 0.16 -20.70
C VAL A 37 4.06 -0.40 -19.36
N ILE A 38 4.86 -0.37 -18.30
CA ILE A 38 4.44 -0.85 -16.98
C ILE A 38 3.30 -0.01 -16.42
N PHE A 39 3.37 1.32 -16.57
CA PHE A 39 2.29 2.23 -16.22
C PHE A 39 1.00 1.87 -16.96
N VAL A 40 1.04 1.59 -18.25
CA VAL A 40 -0.15 1.18 -19.02
C VAL A 40 -0.66 -0.18 -18.55
N ILE A 41 0.22 -1.16 -18.32
CA ILE A 41 -0.15 -2.49 -17.81
C ILE A 41 -0.88 -2.39 -16.48
N ILE A 42 -0.36 -1.64 -15.50
CA ILE A 42 -1.04 -1.52 -14.19
C ILE A 42 -2.39 -0.83 -14.31
N ASN A 43 -2.52 0.14 -15.23
CA ASN A 43 -3.80 0.78 -15.49
C ASN A 43 -4.83 -0.20 -16.11
N ILE A 44 -4.40 -1.04 -17.07
CA ILE A 44 -5.26 -2.09 -17.63
C ILE A 44 -5.71 -3.07 -16.55
N ILE A 45 -4.79 -3.53 -15.69
CA ILE A 45 -5.10 -4.46 -14.60
C ILE A 45 -6.08 -3.81 -13.60
N ALA A 46 -5.89 -2.53 -13.28
CA ALA A 46 -6.80 -1.76 -12.43
C ALA A 46 -8.20 -1.60 -13.04
N ALA A 47 -8.29 -1.45 -14.37
CA ALA A 47 -9.56 -1.42 -15.08
C ALA A 47 -10.26 -2.79 -15.07
N MET A 48 -9.55 -3.86 -15.41
CA MET A 48 -10.08 -5.23 -15.44
C MET A 48 -10.51 -5.72 -14.05
N SER A 49 -9.91 -5.23 -12.97
CA SER A 49 -10.30 -5.56 -11.60
C SER A 49 -11.54 -4.79 -11.11
N GLY A 50 -12.06 -3.83 -11.88
CA GLY A 50 -13.27 -3.07 -11.54
C GLY A 50 -13.06 -1.99 -10.47
N VAL A 51 -11.81 -1.71 -10.08
CA VAL A 51 -11.46 -0.69 -9.07
C VAL A 51 -10.90 0.60 -9.66
N TRP A 52 -10.94 0.76 -10.99
CA TRP A 52 -10.37 1.90 -11.72
C TRP A 52 -10.61 3.27 -11.07
N LYS A 53 -11.87 3.58 -10.70
CA LYS A 53 -12.23 4.89 -10.12
C LYS A 53 -11.56 5.14 -8.77
N ILE A 54 -11.44 4.11 -7.95
CA ILE A 54 -10.78 4.19 -6.63
C ILE A 54 -9.27 4.27 -6.83
N PHE A 55 -8.74 3.43 -7.72
CA PHE A 55 -7.32 3.38 -8.08
C PHE A 55 -6.82 4.73 -8.58
N ILE A 56 -7.43 5.30 -9.63
CA ILE A 56 -6.97 6.56 -10.23
C ILE A 56 -7.05 7.73 -9.25
N ARG A 57 -8.06 7.73 -8.37
CA ARG A 57 -8.19 8.75 -7.32
C ARG A 57 -7.07 8.64 -6.29
N ARG A 58 -6.73 7.42 -5.85
CA ARG A 58 -5.62 7.17 -4.92
C ARG A 58 -4.27 7.49 -5.56
N VAL A 59 -4.04 7.02 -6.80
CA VAL A 59 -2.82 7.31 -7.55
C VAL A 59 -2.65 8.81 -7.73
N LYS A 60 -3.68 9.54 -8.18
CA LYS A 60 -3.62 11.00 -8.35
C LYS A 60 -3.31 11.74 -7.05
N ASN A 61 -4.01 11.40 -5.97
CA ASN A 61 -3.89 12.11 -4.69
C ASN A 61 -2.57 11.82 -3.97
N SER A 62 -2.04 10.61 -4.07
CA SER A 62 -0.82 10.21 -3.37
C SER A 62 0.43 10.39 -4.24
N VAL A 63 0.48 9.71 -5.38
CA VAL A 63 1.69 9.62 -6.21
C VAL A 63 1.69 10.68 -7.32
N GLY A 64 0.52 11.02 -7.86
CA GLY A 64 0.37 12.00 -8.94
C GLY A 64 0.78 13.39 -8.50
N LEU A 65 0.46 13.80 -7.27
CA LEU A 65 0.92 15.06 -6.71
C LEU A 65 2.46 15.10 -6.59
N LEU A 66 3.07 14.02 -6.10
CA LEU A 66 4.53 13.90 -6.02
C LEU A 66 5.18 13.94 -7.41
N PHE A 67 4.56 13.29 -8.41
CA PHE A 67 5.03 13.35 -9.78
C PHE A 67 5.02 14.76 -10.34
N LEU A 68 3.95 15.53 -10.13
CA LEU A 68 3.87 16.92 -10.60
C LEU A 68 4.94 17.80 -9.95
N ILE A 69 5.17 17.62 -8.63
CA ILE A 69 6.23 18.33 -7.91
C ILE A 69 7.60 17.96 -8.48
N LEU A 70 7.86 16.68 -8.73
CA LEU A 70 9.12 16.23 -9.33
C LEU A 70 9.30 16.73 -10.76
N LEU A 71 8.23 16.75 -11.56
CA LEU A 71 8.25 17.30 -12.92
C LEU A 71 8.64 18.77 -12.90
N PHE A 72 8.06 19.56 -11.99
CA PHE A 72 8.43 20.96 -11.83
C PHE A 72 9.89 21.12 -11.39
N ILE A 73 10.28 20.49 -10.28
CA ILE A 73 11.63 20.65 -9.71
C ILE A 73 12.70 20.19 -10.71
N GLN A 74 12.55 19.01 -11.29
CA GLN A 74 13.56 18.46 -12.18
C GLN A 74 13.58 19.16 -13.55
N THR A 75 12.47 19.70 -14.05
CA THR A 75 12.52 20.45 -15.31
C THR A 75 13.31 21.75 -15.18
N PHE A 76 13.21 22.44 -14.03
CA PHE A 76 13.77 23.78 -13.85
C PHE A 76 15.09 23.84 -13.06
N PHE A 77 15.35 22.88 -12.17
CA PHE A 77 16.49 22.91 -11.24
C PHE A 77 17.53 21.81 -11.51
N TYR A 78 17.45 21.11 -12.64
CA TYR A 78 18.41 20.06 -12.94
C TYR A 78 19.82 20.63 -13.16
N PRO A 79 20.89 20.10 -12.54
CA PRO A 79 22.21 20.73 -12.57
C PRO A 79 22.85 20.78 -13.97
N LYS A 80 22.64 19.75 -14.79
CA LYS A 80 23.33 19.55 -16.08
C LYS A 80 22.33 19.52 -17.24
N GLY A 81 22.67 20.09 -18.39
CA GLY A 81 21.86 19.94 -19.60
C GLY A 81 21.64 21.21 -20.40
N GLU A 82 21.20 21.05 -21.64
CA GLU A 82 20.90 22.13 -22.57
C GLU A 82 19.59 22.84 -22.19
N VAL A 83 19.64 24.18 -22.19
CA VAL A 83 18.47 25.01 -21.90
C VAL A 83 17.64 25.16 -23.17
N ILE A 84 16.45 24.56 -23.19
CA ILE A 84 15.53 24.71 -24.33
C ILE A 84 14.75 26.01 -24.21
N PHE A 85 14.36 26.37 -22.98
CA PHE A 85 13.49 27.52 -22.73
C PHE A 85 13.87 28.18 -21.42
N SER A 86 14.25 29.47 -21.47
CA SER A 86 14.59 30.28 -20.30
C SER A 86 13.58 31.39 -20.11
N VAL A 87 12.90 31.41 -18.96
CA VAL A 87 12.04 32.53 -18.54
C VAL A 87 12.49 33.03 -17.18
N TRP A 88 13.06 34.24 -17.18
CA TRP A 88 13.50 34.99 -16.01
C TRP A 88 14.56 34.26 -15.14
N ILE A 89 14.13 33.41 -14.19
CA ILE A 89 15.02 32.61 -13.32
C ILE A 89 14.92 31.10 -13.65
N PHE A 90 13.90 30.71 -14.41
CA PHE A 90 13.60 29.32 -14.72
C PHE A 90 14.21 28.92 -16.05
N ASN A 91 15.16 27.99 -16.00
CA ASN A 91 15.77 27.38 -17.19
C ASN A 91 15.21 25.97 -17.35
N ALA A 92 14.27 25.77 -18.26
CA ALA A 92 13.74 24.46 -18.58
C ALA A 92 14.78 23.68 -19.40
N LYS A 93 15.23 22.55 -18.83
CA LYS A 93 16.24 21.67 -19.44
C LYS A 93 15.62 20.38 -19.95
N LEU A 94 16.07 19.92 -21.13
CA LEU A 94 15.54 18.71 -21.78
C LEU A 94 15.81 17.47 -20.92
N GLU A 95 17.04 17.36 -20.44
CA GLU A 95 17.54 16.27 -19.61
C GLU A 95 16.81 16.24 -18.27
N GLY A 96 16.52 17.42 -17.72
CA GLY A 96 15.71 17.59 -16.52
C GLY A 96 14.29 17.04 -16.71
N LEU A 97 13.63 17.40 -17.81
CA LEU A 97 12.30 16.90 -18.16
C LEU A 97 12.29 15.37 -18.38
N LEU A 98 13.23 14.82 -19.15
CA LEU A 98 13.33 13.37 -19.39
C LEU A 98 13.59 12.61 -18.10
N PHE A 99 14.45 13.14 -17.23
CA PHE A 99 14.73 12.56 -15.92
C PHE A 99 13.48 12.59 -15.03
N ALA A 100 12.75 13.70 -15.02
CA ALA A 100 11.50 13.85 -14.27
C ALA A 100 10.43 12.87 -14.75
N LEU A 101 10.27 12.71 -16.07
CA LEU A 101 9.34 11.75 -16.66
C LEU A 101 9.73 10.32 -16.28
N LYS A 102 11.01 9.97 -16.35
CA LYS A 102 11.50 8.63 -15.98
C LYS A 102 11.23 8.31 -14.51
N LEU A 103 11.59 9.22 -13.60
CA LEU A 103 11.31 9.05 -12.16
C LEU A 103 9.81 9.05 -11.87
N GLY A 104 9.06 9.90 -12.55
CA GLY A 104 7.63 10.02 -12.43
C GLY A 104 6.86 8.78 -12.80
N PHE A 105 7.16 8.21 -13.97
CA PHE A 105 6.58 6.94 -14.38
C PHE A 105 7.03 5.80 -13.48
N THR A 106 8.26 5.82 -12.94
CA THR A 106 8.70 4.84 -11.94
C THR A 106 7.85 4.94 -10.66
N LEU A 107 7.58 6.15 -10.19
CA LEU A 107 6.72 6.33 -9.01
C LEU A 107 5.29 5.88 -9.29
N MET A 108 4.73 6.21 -10.46
CA MET A 108 3.38 5.79 -10.84
C MET A 108 3.27 4.28 -11.07
N GLY A 109 4.28 3.65 -11.65
CA GLY A 109 4.35 2.21 -11.87
C GLY A 109 4.48 1.46 -10.56
N ALA A 110 5.55 1.70 -9.81
CA ALA A 110 5.80 1.04 -8.54
C ALA A 110 4.75 1.38 -7.47
N GLY A 111 4.46 2.67 -7.27
CA GLY A 111 3.45 3.13 -6.31
C GLY A 111 2.04 2.72 -6.72
N GLY A 112 1.71 2.78 -8.01
CA GLY A 112 0.45 2.29 -8.55
C GLY A 112 0.26 0.80 -8.29
N SER A 113 1.28 -0.02 -8.52
CA SER A 113 1.23 -1.46 -8.26
C SER A 113 0.83 -1.81 -6.82
N LEU A 114 1.44 -1.13 -5.83
CA LEU A 114 1.08 -1.30 -4.42
C LEU A 114 -0.32 -0.76 -4.11
N ILE A 115 -0.68 0.41 -4.63
CA ILE A 115 -2.04 0.97 -4.45
C ILE A 115 -3.09 0.03 -5.00
N TRP A 116 -2.85 -0.59 -6.16
CA TRP A 116 -3.74 -1.57 -6.75
C TRP A 116 -3.92 -2.79 -5.85
N LEU A 117 -2.83 -3.37 -5.34
CA LEU A 117 -2.85 -4.52 -4.44
C LEU A 117 -3.77 -4.27 -3.23
N PHE A 118 -3.57 -3.16 -2.52
CA PHE A 118 -4.37 -2.78 -1.34
C PHE A 118 -5.78 -2.27 -1.68
N SER A 119 -6.09 -2.03 -2.96
CA SER A 119 -7.43 -1.69 -3.40
C SER A 119 -8.26 -2.91 -3.78
N VAL A 120 -7.61 -4.02 -4.15
CA VAL A 120 -8.27 -5.26 -4.57
C VAL A 120 -8.27 -6.34 -3.48
N THR A 121 -7.29 -6.33 -2.58
CA THR A 121 -7.10 -7.36 -1.55
C THR A 121 -7.50 -6.84 -0.19
N GLN A 122 -8.33 -7.60 0.55
CA GLN A 122 -8.68 -7.25 1.92
C GLN A 122 -7.55 -7.64 2.87
N GLU A 123 -7.32 -6.83 3.89
CA GLU A 123 -6.28 -7.02 4.90
C GLU A 123 -6.38 -8.41 5.57
N LYS A 124 -7.59 -8.85 5.91
CA LYS A 124 -7.85 -10.17 6.50
C LYS A 124 -7.45 -11.34 5.58
N ASP A 125 -7.72 -11.22 4.29
CA ASP A 125 -7.44 -12.28 3.31
C ASP A 125 -5.94 -12.36 3.07
N PHE A 126 -5.25 -11.22 3.08
CA PHE A 126 -3.79 -11.15 2.96
C PHE A 126 -3.09 -11.81 4.16
N VAL A 127 -3.52 -11.51 5.39
CA VAL A 127 -2.95 -12.11 6.60
C VAL A 127 -3.23 -13.61 6.68
N LEU A 128 -4.45 -14.05 6.35
CA LEU A 128 -4.80 -15.47 6.28
C LEU A 128 -3.94 -16.20 5.23
N ALA A 129 -3.65 -15.55 4.10
CA ALA A 129 -2.81 -16.13 3.07
C ALA A 129 -1.34 -16.28 3.52
N LEU A 130 -0.86 -15.36 4.36
CA LEU A 130 0.46 -15.42 5.01
C LEU A 130 0.53 -16.50 6.10
N GLU A 131 -0.54 -16.69 6.86
CA GLU A 131 -0.65 -17.76 7.86
C GLU A 131 -0.50 -19.14 7.22
N LYS A 132 -1.16 -19.35 6.08
CA LYS A 132 -1.06 -20.62 5.33
C LYS A 132 0.31 -20.88 4.71
N SER A 133 1.16 -19.86 4.56
CA SER A 133 2.43 -20.00 3.84
C SER A 133 3.67 -19.94 4.75
N VAL A 134 3.72 -18.98 5.67
CA VAL A 134 4.95 -18.62 6.40
C VAL A 134 4.70 -18.31 7.87
N MET A 135 3.52 -17.79 8.24
CA MET A 135 3.25 -17.29 9.60
C MET A 135 2.51 -18.29 10.48
N SER A 136 2.79 -18.30 11.79
CA SER A 136 1.99 -19.08 12.74
C SER A 136 0.62 -18.44 12.99
N ALA A 137 -0.37 -19.23 13.40
CA ALA A 137 -1.71 -18.74 13.73
C ALA A 137 -1.72 -17.65 14.82
N LYS A 138 -0.82 -17.76 15.80
CA LYS A 138 -0.63 -16.76 16.84
C LYS A 138 -0.11 -15.44 16.26
N ALA A 139 0.88 -15.50 15.36
CA ALA A 139 1.41 -14.30 14.70
C ALA A 139 0.36 -13.66 13.76
N SER A 140 -0.36 -14.47 13.00
CA SER A 140 -1.49 -14.04 12.15
C SER A 140 -2.55 -13.31 12.98
N TYR A 141 -2.93 -13.86 14.12
CA TYR A 141 -3.85 -13.23 15.06
C TYR A 141 -3.35 -11.86 15.56
N VAL A 142 -2.08 -11.75 15.96
CA VAL A 142 -1.50 -10.48 16.43
C VAL A 142 -1.56 -9.43 15.33
N VAL A 143 -1.20 -9.77 14.09
CA VAL A 143 -1.24 -8.82 12.96
C VAL A 143 -2.68 -8.41 12.65
N LEU A 144 -3.59 -9.37 12.48
CA LEU A 144 -4.98 -9.09 12.13
C LEU A 144 -5.69 -8.30 13.22
N SER A 145 -5.50 -8.66 14.50
CA SER A 145 -6.09 -7.95 15.62
C SER A 145 -5.57 -6.52 15.73
N THR A 146 -4.28 -6.28 15.46
CA THR A 146 -3.68 -4.94 15.44
C THR A 146 -4.29 -4.07 14.35
N LEU A 147 -4.42 -4.58 13.13
CA LEU A 147 -5.05 -3.85 12.01
C LEU A 147 -6.51 -3.47 12.33
N GLN A 148 -7.27 -4.39 12.91
CA GLN A 148 -8.65 -4.15 13.34
C GLN A 148 -8.75 -3.20 14.55
N MET A 149 -7.69 -3.08 15.35
CA MET A 149 -7.66 -2.18 16.51
C MET A 149 -7.61 -0.71 16.10
N VAL A 150 -7.06 -0.38 14.93
CA VAL A 150 -6.94 1.01 14.42
C VAL A 150 -8.29 1.75 14.38
N PRO A 151 -9.34 1.26 13.71
CA PRO A 151 -10.64 1.94 13.71
C PRO A 151 -11.29 1.99 15.10
N VAL A 152 -11.08 0.97 15.94
CA VAL A 152 -11.60 0.93 17.32
C VAL A 152 -10.97 2.01 18.17
N LEU A 153 -9.63 2.15 18.14
CA LEU A 153 -8.89 3.18 18.85
C LEU A 153 -9.24 4.57 18.33
N LYS A 154 -9.44 4.73 17.01
CA LYS A 154 -9.90 6.00 16.44
C LYS A 154 -11.27 6.39 16.99
N LYS A 155 -12.21 5.46 17.09
CA LYS A 155 -13.54 5.71 17.65
C LYS A 155 -13.47 6.02 19.15
N LYS A 156 -12.71 5.24 19.93
CA LYS A 156 -12.47 5.50 21.37
C LYS A 156 -11.82 6.87 21.60
N SER A 157 -10.81 7.21 20.81
CA SER A 157 -10.14 8.51 20.87
C SER A 157 -11.13 9.65 20.61
N GLN A 158 -12.01 9.52 19.61
CA GLN A 158 -13.05 10.51 19.35
C GLN A 158 -14.04 10.66 20.51
N THR A 159 -14.46 9.54 21.12
CA THR A 159 -15.33 9.56 22.31
C THR A 159 -14.66 10.25 23.49
N ILE A 160 -13.39 9.95 23.78
CA ILE A 160 -12.62 10.60 24.84
C ILE A 160 -12.49 12.09 24.56
N MET A 161 -12.14 12.46 23.33
CA MET A 161 -12.02 13.86 22.93
C MET A 161 -13.34 14.63 23.11
N ASN A 162 -14.47 14.04 22.72
CA ASN A 162 -15.79 14.65 22.93
C ASN A 162 -16.13 14.78 24.42
N ALA A 163 -15.76 13.81 25.25
CA ALA A 163 -15.95 13.88 26.70
C ALA A 163 -15.09 14.98 27.34
N GLN A 164 -13.85 15.14 26.89
CA GLN A 164 -12.97 16.22 27.35
C GLN A 164 -13.50 17.60 26.93
N LYS A 165 -14.02 17.74 25.69
CA LYS A 165 -14.73 18.96 25.26
C LYS A 165 -15.90 19.30 26.18
N ALA A 166 -16.73 18.31 26.53
CA ALA A 166 -17.86 18.51 27.45
C ALA A 166 -17.43 18.91 28.88
N ARG A 167 -16.21 18.52 29.30
CA ARG A 167 -15.59 18.92 30.57
C ARG A 167 -14.90 20.30 30.50
N GLY A 168 -15.07 21.04 29.40
CA GLY A 168 -14.49 22.37 29.22
C GLY A 168 -13.02 22.36 28.81
N VAL A 169 -12.46 21.21 28.41
CA VAL A 169 -11.10 21.17 27.84
C VAL A 169 -11.14 21.79 26.44
N GLU A 170 -10.46 22.90 26.28
CA GLU A 170 -10.36 23.61 25.01
C GLU A 170 -9.54 22.78 24.01
N THR A 171 -10.21 22.13 23.05
CA THR A 171 -9.56 21.25 22.06
C THR A 171 -9.18 21.96 20.76
N GLU A 172 -9.64 23.19 20.58
CA GLU A 172 -9.50 23.97 19.35
C GLU A 172 -8.78 25.28 19.69
N GLY A 173 -7.76 25.63 18.92
CA GLY A 173 -6.88 26.76 19.23
C GLY A 173 -5.46 26.58 18.69
N ASN A 174 -4.51 27.37 19.23
CA ASN A 174 -3.10 27.36 18.86
C ASN A 174 -2.43 26.00 19.13
N LEU A 175 -1.26 25.76 18.52
CA LEU A 175 -0.50 24.50 18.65
C LEU A 175 -0.26 24.11 20.13
N PHE A 176 0.00 25.09 20.99
CA PHE A 176 0.17 24.90 22.43
C PHE A 176 -1.10 24.39 23.14
N VAL A 177 -2.28 24.90 22.77
CA VAL A 177 -3.57 24.46 23.31
C VAL A 177 -3.82 23.01 22.92
N ARG A 178 -3.59 22.67 21.65
CA ARG A 178 -3.72 21.29 21.14
C ARG A 178 -2.73 20.33 21.81
N ALA A 179 -1.51 20.77 22.08
CA ALA A 179 -0.52 19.97 22.80
C ALA A 179 -0.95 19.71 24.25
N LYS A 180 -1.56 20.69 24.93
CA LYS A 180 -2.06 20.53 26.31
C LYS A 180 -3.20 19.51 26.40
N VAL A 181 -4.01 19.38 25.34
CA VAL A 181 -5.13 18.42 25.22
C VAL A 181 -4.66 16.98 24.95
N PHE A 182 -3.41 16.82 24.49
CA PHE A 182 -2.84 15.52 24.14
C PHE A 182 -2.80 14.56 25.33
N VAL A 183 -2.26 15.03 26.46
CA VAL A 183 -2.13 14.26 27.71
C VAL A 183 -3.49 13.77 28.25
N PRO A 184 -4.51 14.63 28.47
CA PRO A 184 -5.81 14.20 28.99
C PRO A 184 -6.61 13.32 28.01
N THR A 185 -6.18 13.20 26.75
CA THR A 185 -6.80 12.30 25.77
C THR A 185 -6.08 10.97 25.68
N ILE A 186 -4.74 10.98 25.66
CA ILE A 186 -3.93 9.76 25.47
C ILE A 186 -3.86 8.91 26.72
N ILE A 187 -3.73 9.50 27.91
CA ILE A 187 -3.66 8.70 29.14
C ILE A 187 -4.92 7.82 29.29
N PRO A 188 -6.15 8.36 29.20
CA PRO A 188 -7.34 7.51 29.25
C PRO A 188 -7.41 6.48 28.12
N LEU A 189 -6.96 6.84 26.91
CA LEU A 189 -6.98 5.93 25.77
C LEU A 189 -6.04 4.74 25.99
N VAL A 190 -4.82 4.98 26.49
CA VAL A 190 -3.83 3.94 26.77
C VAL A 190 -4.32 3.04 27.90
N LEU A 191 -4.76 3.61 29.03
CA LEU A 191 -5.29 2.83 30.16
C LEU A 191 -6.49 1.96 29.75
N SER A 192 -7.43 2.53 28.99
CA SER A 192 -8.60 1.80 28.46
C SER A 192 -8.22 0.73 27.42
N SER A 193 -7.05 0.86 26.79
CA SER A 193 -6.54 -0.12 25.84
C SER A 193 -5.84 -1.27 26.54
N ILE A 194 -5.06 -0.99 27.60
CA ILE A 194 -4.42 -2.01 28.44
C ILE A 194 -5.50 -2.89 29.08
N ALA A 195 -6.49 -2.29 29.75
CA ALA A 195 -7.60 -3.03 30.36
C ALA A 195 -8.35 -3.91 29.32
N GLY A 196 -8.58 -3.37 28.11
CA GLY A 196 -9.20 -4.15 27.04
C GLY A 196 -8.33 -5.27 26.47
N ILE A 197 -7.00 -5.13 26.52
CA ILE A 197 -6.06 -6.20 26.14
C ILE A 197 -6.09 -7.32 27.19
N GLU A 198 -6.11 -6.99 28.48
CA GLU A 198 -6.20 -7.96 29.57
C GLU A 198 -7.50 -8.78 29.49
N GLU A 199 -8.65 -8.11 29.35
CA GLU A 199 -9.95 -8.77 29.18
C GLU A 199 -9.96 -9.69 27.96
N ARG A 200 -9.39 -9.22 26.84
CA ARG A 200 -9.30 -9.99 25.60
C ARG A 200 -8.35 -11.19 25.75
N ALA A 201 -7.25 -11.04 26.48
CA ALA A 201 -6.30 -12.12 26.74
C ALA A 201 -6.93 -13.21 27.61
N LEU A 202 -7.59 -12.84 28.71
CA LEU A 202 -8.34 -13.77 29.57
C LEU A 202 -9.44 -14.50 28.78
N THR A 203 -10.16 -13.79 27.91
CA THR A 203 -11.19 -14.39 27.05
C THR A 203 -10.60 -15.40 26.06
N LEU A 204 -9.44 -15.10 25.48
CA LEU A 204 -8.74 -16.03 24.58
C LEU A 204 -8.23 -17.26 25.32
N GLU A 205 -7.68 -17.09 26.51
CA GLU A 205 -7.20 -18.18 27.34
C GLU A 205 -8.34 -19.10 27.77
N ALA A 206 -9.46 -18.53 28.23
CA ALA A 206 -10.67 -19.28 28.57
C ALA A 206 -11.24 -20.08 27.38
N ARG A 207 -11.04 -19.60 26.15
CA ARG A 207 -11.41 -20.29 24.90
C ARG A 207 -10.35 -21.26 24.40
N GLY A 208 -9.26 -21.47 25.12
CA GLY A 208 -8.19 -22.38 24.74
C GLY A 208 -7.36 -21.91 23.55
N PHE A 209 -7.24 -20.60 23.30
CA PHE A 209 -6.41 -20.07 22.20
C PHE A 209 -4.94 -20.47 22.32
N SER A 210 -4.46 -20.64 23.55
CA SER A 210 -3.12 -21.13 23.86
C SER A 210 -3.01 -22.66 23.89
N SER A 211 -4.08 -23.40 23.56
CA SER A 211 -4.03 -24.85 23.47
C SER A 211 -3.00 -25.29 22.41
N GLY A 212 -2.31 -26.40 22.65
CA GLY A 212 -1.34 -26.98 21.70
C GLY A 212 -1.99 -27.63 20.48
N ILE A 213 -3.30 -27.49 20.31
CA ILE A 213 -4.09 -28.09 19.23
C ILE A 213 -3.93 -27.22 17.97
N LYS A 214 -3.83 -27.87 16.81
CA LYS A 214 -3.81 -27.14 15.53
C LYS A 214 -5.13 -26.39 15.34
N PRO A 215 -5.10 -25.07 15.12
CA PRO A 215 -6.32 -24.29 14.91
C PRO A 215 -6.98 -24.65 13.57
N THR A 216 -8.31 -24.54 13.54
CA THR A 216 -9.14 -24.70 12.34
C THR A 216 -9.70 -23.36 11.89
N HIS A 217 -9.92 -23.18 10.59
CA HIS A 217 -10.41 -21.92 10.03
C HIS A 217 -11.90 -22.00 9.70
N LEU A 218 -12.70 -21.06 10.23
CA LEU A 218 -14.12 -20.91 9.85
C LEU A 218 -14.27 -20.21 8.49
N TYR A 219 -13.44 -19.20 8.24
CA TYR A 219 -13.35 -18.51 6.96
C TYR A 219 -12.07 -18.97 6.29
N ASP A 220 -12.19 -19.51 5.08
CA ASP A 220 -11.03 -20.00 4.35
C ASP A 220 -10.93 -19.49 2.92
N ILE A 221 -9.67 -19.39 2.46
CA ILE A 221 -9.30 -19.03 1.09
C ILE A 221 -8.50 -20.19 0.49
N GLU A 222 -9.02 -20.73 -0.61
CA GLU A 222 -8.39 -21.85 -1.32
C GLU A 222 -7.62 -21.33 -2.55
N LYS A 223 -6.49 -21.97 -2.84
CA LYS A 223 -5.75 -21.72 -4.07
C LYS A 223 -6.49 -22.41 -5.21
N THR A 224 -6.84 -21.65 -6.24
CA THR A 224 -7.49 -22.18 -7.44
C THR A 224 -6.42 -22.61 -8.45
N GLU A 225 -6.71 -23.58 -9.33
CA GLU A 225 -5.79 -23.97 -10.42
C GLU A 225 -5.44 -22.79 -11.36
N SER A 226 -6.32 -21.81 -11.47
CA SER A 226 -6.07 -20.54 -12.16
C SER A 226 -4.91 -19.76 -11.52
N ASP A 227 -4.72 -19.83 -10.21
CA ASP A 227 -3.62 -19.14 -9.51
C ASP A 227 -2.27 -19.71 -9.94
N LYS A 228 -2.15 -21.03 -10.08
CA LYS A 228 -0.90 -21.68 -10.55
C LYS A 228 -0.53 -21.19 -11.94
N LYS A 229 -1.50 -21.16 -12.87
CA LYS A 229 -1.29 -20.66 -14.23
C LYS A 229 -0.85 -19.20 -14.24
N VAL A 230 -1.49 -18.36 -13.42
CA VAL A 230 -1.14 -16.94 -13.29
C VAL A 230 0.25 -16.75 -12.69
N VAL A 231 0.63 -17.51 -11.66
CA VAL A 231 1.98 -17.45 -11.08
C VAL A 231 3.04 -17.82 -12.12
N ILE A 232 2.85 -18.90 -12.86
CA ILE A 232 3.78 -19.31 -13.93
C ILE A 232 3.92 -18.20 -14.98
N LEU A 233 2.80 -17.61 -15.42
CA LEU A 233 2.81 -16.52 -16.39
C LEU A 233 3.55 -15.28 -15.86
N ILE A 234 3.32 -14.90 -14.60
CA ILE A 234 4.01 -13.78 -13.94
C ILE A 234 5.52 -14.06 -13.84
N THR A 235 5.91 -15.28 -13.46
CA THR A 235 7.32 -15.66 -13.34
C THR A 235 8.00 -15.63 -14.70
N ILE A 236 7.38 -16.16 -15.76
CA ILE A 236 7.91 -16.08 -17.12
C ILE A 236 8.06 -14.63 -17.56
N PHE A 237 7.05 -13.79 -17.33
CA PHE A 237 7.09 -12.36 -17.65
C PHE A 237 8.21 -11.64 -16.90
N GLY A 238 8.39 -11.93 -15.60
CA GLY A 238 9.46 -11.39 -14.77
C GLY A 238 10.85 -11.80 -15.27
N VAL A 239 11.05 -13.09 -15.56
CA VAL A 239 12.32 -13.63 -16.07
C VAL A 239 12.65 -13.06 -17.44
N LEU A 240 11.69 -12.99 -18.36
CA LEU A 240 11.88 -12.38 -19.68
C LEU A 240 12.25 -10.90 -19.57
N GLY A 241 11.59 -10.17 -18.66
CA GLY A 241 11.95 -8.79 -18.35
C GLY A 241 13.41 -8.70 -17.88
N ILE A 242 13.78 -9.43 -16.84
CA ILE A 242 15.15 -9.39 -16.30
C ILE A 242 16.18 -9.83 -17.35
N ALA A 243 15.92 -10.90 -18.10
CA ALA A 243 16.78 -11.38 -19.17
C ALA A 243 16.96 -10.33 -20.28
N GLY A 244 15.87 -9.65 -20.68
CA GLY A 244 15.93 -8.52 -21.61
C GLY A 244 16.81 -7.38 -21.11
N ARG A 245 16.81 -7.11 -19.79
CA ARG A 245 17.71 -6.10 -19.19
C ARG A 245 19.17 -6.52 -19.29
N VAL A 246 19.47 -7.79 -18.99
CA VAL A 246 20.83 -8.34 -19.02
C VAL A 246 21.35 -8.37 -20.45
N ALA A 247 20.52 -8.76 -21.43
CA ALA A 247 20.87 -8.70 -22.85
C ALA A 247 21.17 -7.26 -23.29
N LEU A 248 20.33 -6.29 -22.93
CA LEU A 248 20.56 -4.86 -23.19
C LEU A 248 21.74 -4.25 -22.39
N TRP A 249 22.31 -4.98 -21.44
CA TRP A 249 23.52 -4.56 -20.73
C TRP A 249 24.79 -5.14 -21.35
N LEU A 250 24.68 -6.32 -21.98
CA LEU A 250 25.79 -7.02 -22.63
C LEU A 250 26.04 -6.53 -24.07
N ILE A 251 25.03 -5.91 -24.70
CA ILE A 251 25.12 -5.23 -26.00
C ILE A 251 25.40 -3.76 -25.75
#